data_AF-A0A6I5NEA9-F1
#
_entry.id   AF-A0A6I5NEA9-F1
#
_cell.length_a   1.000
_cell.length_b   1.000
_cell.length_c   1.000
_cell.angle_alpha   90.00
_cell.angle_beta   90.00
_cell.angle_gamma   90.00
#
_symmetry.space_group_name_H-M   'P 1'
#
loop_
_entity.id
_entity.type
_entity.pdbx_description
1 polymer ?
#
loop_
_entity_poly.entity_id
_entity_poly.type
_entity_poly.pdbx_seq_one_letter_code
_entity_poly.pdbx_strand_id
1 'polypeptide(L)'
;MSHHKAAHPDHKVVSYINCTAEIKAMSDVICTSSNAVKIIQQIPAEQPIIFAPDRNLGRYVMAQTGRELLLWQGSCIVHETFSEKKILALKVAYPEAEIIAHPECEASVLQHASYIGSTTALLKYVQQRSTQQFIVVTEPGIIHQMQKQVPHKLFIPAPPTNSCNCNECPHMRLNTLEKLYLAMQNRAPEITLPPEIQQAARQPIERMLAMSQ
;
A
#
# COMPACT_ATOMS: atom_id res chain seq x y z
N MET A 1 -12.80 -13.40 6.40
CA MET A 1 -13.65 -12.23 6.70
C MET A 1 -14.92 -12.60 7.46
N SER A 2 -15.82 -13.39 6.88
CA SER A 2 -17.10 -13.78 7.54
C SER A 2 -16.92 -14.33 8.95
N HIS A 3 -15.97 -15.26 9.16
CA HIS A 3 -15.65 -15.79 10.49
C HIS A 3 -15.10 -14.74 11.46
N HIS A 4 -14.21 -13.84 10.99
CA HIS A 4 -13.69 -12.74 11.82
C HIS A 4 -14.79 -11.75 12.23
N LYS A 5 -15.69 -11.41 11.30
CA LYS A 5 -16.83 -10.54 11.60
C LYS A 5 -17.80 -11.19 12.57
N ALA A 6 -18.05 -12.50 12.42
CA ALA A 6 -18.90 -13.26 13.33
C ALA A 6 -18.31 -13.35 14.75
N ALA A 7 -16.98 -13.44 14.88
CA ALA A 7 -16.29 -13.44 16.18
C ALA A 7 -16.27 -12.05 16.84
N HIS A 8 -16.47 -10.98 16.08
CA HIS A 8 -16.37 -9.58 16.53
C HIS A 8 -17.50 -8.74 15.95
N PRO A 9 -18.78 -9.02 16.30
CA PRO A 9 -19.94 -8.42 15.66
C PRO A 9 -20.03 -6.90 15.83
N ASP A 10 -19.48 -6.37 16.94
CA ASP A 10 -19.52 -4.94 17.25
C ASP A 10 -18.40 -4.13 16.57
N HIS A 11 -17.46 -4.79 15.87
CA HIS A 11 -16.36 -4.09 15.19
C HIS A 11 -16.79 -3.54 13.84
N LYS A 12 -16.40 -2.29 13.56
CA LYS A 12 -16.41 -1.78 12.19
C LYS A 12 -15.27 -2.38 11.40
N VAL A 13 -15.53 -2.74 10.15
CA VAL A 13 -14.55 -3.32 9.24
C VAL A 13 -14.02 -2.24 8.30
N VAL A 14 -12.75 -1.89 8.47
CA VAL A 14 -12.02 -1.01 7.55
C VAL A 14 -11.08 -1.87 6.72
N SER A 15 -11.33 -1.95 5.42
CA SER A 15 -10.52 -2.77 4.51
C SER A 15 -9.72 -1.91 3.55
N TYR A 16 -8.44 -2.21 3.41
CA TYR A 16 -7.59 -1.66 2.38
C TYR A 16 -8.09 -2.07 0.99
N ILE A 17 -7.96 -1.18 0.00
CA ILE A 17 -8.46 -1.33 -1.37
C ILE A 17 -7.97 -2.62 -2.05
N ASN A 18 -6.80 -3.12 -1.65
CA ASN A 18 -6.19 -4.38 -2.12
C ASN A 18 -6.86 -5.60 -1.47
N CYS A 19 -8.13 -5.81 -1.79
CA CYS A 19 -8.93 -6.97 -1.38
C CYS A 19 -9.95 -7.32 -2.47
N THR A 20 -10.61 -8.47 -2.35
CA THR A 20 -11.63 -8.89 -3.34
C THR A 20 -12.89 -8.04 -3.25
N ALA A 21 -13.76 -8.10 -4.28
CA ALA A 21 -15.03 -7.38 -4.28
C ALA A 21 -15.96 -7.85 -3.15
N GLU A 22 -15.91 -9.14 -2.80
CA GLU A 22 -16.67 -9.73 -1.70
C GLU A 22 -16.21 -9.19 -0.35
N ILE A 23 -14.89 -9.01 -0.15
CA ILE A 23 -14.37 -8.37 1.07
C ILE A 23 -14.84 -6.92 1.14
N LYS A 24 -14.82 -6.20 0.02
CA LYS A 24 -15.36 -4.83 -0.03
C LYS A 24 -16.84 -4.82 0.36
N ALA A 25 -17.66 -5.72 -0.17
CA ALA A 25 -19.07 -5.84 0.15
C ALA A 25 -19.34 -6.13 1.65
N MET A 26 -18.39 -6.74 2.35
CA MET A 26 -18.48 -7.01 3.80
C MET A 26 -17.94 -5.88 4.69
N SER A 27 -17.34 -4.84 4.10
CA SER A 27 -16.63 -3.76 4.81
C SER A 27 -17.52 -2.55 5.06
N ASP A 28 -17.26 -1.84 6.15
CA ASP A 28 -17.95 -0.59 6.48
C ASP A 28 -17.35 0.62 5.77
N VAL A 29 -16.02 0.61 5.56
CA VAL A 29 -15.27 1.66 4.86
C VAL A 29 -14.09 1.01 4.13
N ILE A 30 -13.79 1.48 2.93
CA ILE A 30 -12.53 1.15 2.24
C ILE A 30 -11.47 2.20 2.55
N CYS A 31 -10.20 1.84 2.58
CA CYS A 31 -9.09 2.80 2.62
C CYS A 31 -8.01 2.48 1.60
N THR A 32 -7.08 3.41 1.40
CA THR A 32 -5.83 3.22 0.65
C THR A 32 -4.65 3.58 1.56
N SER A 33 -3.42 3.29 1.12
CA SER A 33 -2.23 3.69 1.87
C SER A 33 -2.08 5.22 2.02
N SER A 34 -2.81 6.03 1.24
CA SER A 34 -2.78 7.49 1.33
C SER A 34 -3.78 8.09 2.32
N ASN A 35 -4.87 7.39 2.67
CA ASN A 35 -5.93 7.94 3.51
C ASN A 35 -6.27 7.10 4.74
N ALA A 36 -5.66 5.92 4.93
CA ALA A 36 -5.98 5.02 6.05
C ALA A 36 -5.90 5.70 7.42
N VAL A 37 -4.85 6.47 7.69
CA VAL A 37 -4.69 7.24 8.94
C VAL A 37 -5.84 8.23 9.13
N LYS A 38 -6.13 9.04 8.10
CA LYS A 38 -7.21 10.05 8.10
C LYS A 38 -8.59 9.39 8.32
N ILE A 39 -8.84 8.23 7.72
CA ILE A 39 -10.10 7.49 7.87
C ILE A 39 -10.25 6.97 9.30
N ILE A 40 -9.22 6.34 9.86
CA ILE A 40 -9.26 5.79 11.22
C ILE A 40 -9.45 6.89 12.26
N GLN A 41 -8.83 8.06 12.09
CA GLN A 41 -9.01 9.21 12.98
C GLN A 41 -10.43 9.78 13.00
N GLN A 42 -11.20 9.61 11.93
CA GLN A 42 -12.59 10.08 11.85
C GLN A 42 -13.60 9.11 12.49
N ILE A 43 -13.19 7.87 12.76
CA ILE A 43 -14.06 6.89 13.43
C ILE A 43 -14.02 7.17 14.95
N PRO A 44 -15.15 7.18 15.68
CA PRO A 44 -15.17 7.44 17.13
C PRO A 44 -14.17 6.56 17.91
N ALA A 45 -13.54 7.12 18.95
CA ALA A 45 -12.43 6.51 19.68
C ALA A 45 -12.78 5.14 20.27
N GLU A 46 -13.98 5.05 20.82
CA GLU A 46 -14.57 3.90 21.48
C GLU A 46 -15.05 2.80 20.52
N GLN A 47 -15.19 3.10 19.23
CA GLN A 47 -15.62 2.13 18.23
C GLN A 47 -14.45 1.16 17.94
N PRO A 48 -14.60 -0.14 18.25
CA PRO A 48 -13.59 -1.12 17.88
C PRO A 48 -13.58 -1.35 16.37
N ILE A 49 -12.40 -1.64 15.82
CA ILE A 49 -12.18 -1.70 14.37
C ILE A 49 -11.39 -2.95 14.01
N ILE A 50 -11.86 -3.69 13.01
CA ILE A 50 -11.08 -4.67 12.26
C ILE A 50 -10.39 -3.96 11.10
N PHE A 51 -9.07 -4.11 10.98
CA PHE A 51 -8.30 -3.61 9.85
C PHE A 51 -7.79 -4.78 9.00
N ALA A 52 -8.08 -4.74 7.70
CA ALA A 52 -7.79 -5.84 6.78
C ALA A 52 -7.30 -5.36 5.40
N PRO A 53 -6.67 -6.23 4.58
CA PRO A 53 -6.04 -7.47 5.02
C PRO A 53 -4.61 -7.25 5.52
N ASP A 54 -4.00 -6.09 5.24
CA ASP A 54 -2.56 -5.88 5.45
C ASP A 54 -2.24 -5.46 6.89
N ARG A 55 -1.55 -6.34 7.62
CA ARG A 55 -1.16 -6.10 9.02
C ARG A 55 -0.08 -5.04 9.18
N ASN A 56 0.78 -4.83 8.19
CA ASN A 56 1.87 -3.87 8.28
C ASN A 56 1.33 -2.44 8.12
N LEU A 57 0.45 -2.22 7.13
CA LEU A 57 -0.31 -0.99 7.02
C LEU A 57 -1.16 -0.75 8.28
N GLY A 58 -1.80 -1.80 8.80
CA GLY A 58 -2.54 -1.72 10.07
C GLY A 58 -1.67 -1.23 11.24
N ARG A 59 -0.50 -1.84 11.46
CA ARG A 59 0.45 -1.42 12.50
C ARG A 59 0.96 0.01 12.29
N TYR A 60 1.25 0.39 11.05
CA TYR A 60 1.61 1.77 10.72
C TYR A 60 0.49 2.73 11.13
N VAL A 61 -0.76 2.41 10.80
CA VAL A 61 -1.91 3.24 11.18
C VAL A 61 -2.09 3.30 12.70
N MET A 62 -1.92 2.19 13.42
CA MET A 62 -1.92 2.18 14.90
C MET A 62 -0.85 3.14 15.44
N ALA A 63 0.38 3.07 14.94
CA ALA A 63 1.48 3.94 15.37
C ALA A 63 1.22 5.43 15.08
N GLN A 64 0.57 5.76 13.95
CA GLN A 64 0.25 7.14 13.59
C GLN A 64 -0.95 7.72 14.34
N THR A 65 -1.90 6.87 14.76
CA THR A 65 -3.18 7.32 15.33
C THR A 65 -3.29 7.09 16.83
N GLY A 66 -2.45 6.22 17.40
CA GLY A 66 -2.59 5.73 18.78
C GLY A 66 -3.82 4.83 18.98
N ARG A 67 -4.50 4.41 17.90
CA ARG A 67 -5.68 3.54 17.96
C ARG A 67 -5.27 2.08 18.01
N GLU A 68 -5.91 1.33 18.89
CA GLU A 68 -5.86 -0.14 18.85
C GLU A 68 -6.77 -0.68 17.74
N LEU A 69 -6.22 -1.55 16.89
CA LEU A 69 -6.92 -2.16 15.76
C LEU A 69 -6.80 -3.67 15.82
N LEU A 70 -7.88 -4.39 15.54
CA LEU A 70 -7.85 -5.83 15.34
C LEU A 70 -7.37 -6.14 13.92
N LEU A 71 -6.12 -6.61 13.78
CA LEU A 71 -5.48 -6.79 12.48
C LEU A 71 -5.72 -8.18 11.89
N TRP A 72 -6.21 -8.23 10.65
CA TRP A 72 -6.11 -9.44 9.83
C TRP A 72 -4.64 -9.72 9.54
N GLN A 73 -4.20 -10.97 9.71
CA GLN A 73 -2.84 -11.44 9.44
C GLN A 73 -2.49 -11.62 7.94
N GLY A 74 -2.91 -10.70 7.07
CA GLY A 74 -2.45 -10.64 5.67
C GLY A 74 -1.26 -9.69 5.50
N SER A 75 -0.58 -9.79 4.36
CA SER A 75 0.59 -8.98 4.02
C SER A 75 0.84 -8.95 2.52
N CYS A 76 1.58 -7.94 2.05
CA CYS A 76 2.08 -7.87 0.69
C CYS A 76 3.38 -8.68 0.53
N ILE A 77 3.36 -9.65 -0.39
CA ILE A 77 4.52 -10.50 -0.71
C ILE A 77 5.75 -9.72 -1.17
N VAL A 78 5.56 -8.52 -1.72
CA VAL A 78 6.67 -7.67 -2.17
C VAL A 78 7.30 -6.95 -0.99
N HIS A 79 6.48 -6.30 -0.16
CA HIS A 79 6.96 -5.43 0.91
C HIS A 79 7.45 -6.17 2.16
N GLU A 80 7.19 -7.48 2.26
CA GLU A 80 7.82 -8.36 3.27
C GLU A 80 9.22 -8.84 2.86
N THR A 81 9.62 -8.64 1.61
CA THR A 81 10.92 -9.16 1.14
C THR A 81 12.08 -8.22 1.39
N PHE A 82 11.89 -7.01 1.92
CA PHE A 82 12.98 -6.05 2.09
C PHE A 82 13.92 -6.42 3.24
N SER A 83 15.23 -6.37 3.00
CA SER A 83 16.23 -6.65 4.03
C SER A 83 16.70 -5.37 4.71
N GLU A 84 16.34 -5.20 5.98
CA GLU A 84 16.83 -4.10 6.83
C GLU A 84 18.35 -3.98 6.79
N LYS A 85 19.08 -5.10 6.95
CA LYS A 85 20.55 -5.12 6.91
C LYS A 85 21.12 -4.56 5.60
N LYS A 86 20.54 -4.92 4.45
CA LYS A 86 21.01 -4.44 3.14
C LYS A 86 20.64 -2.97 2.92
N ILE A 87 19.48 -2.52 3.42
CA ILE A 87 19.09 -1.10 3.39
C ILE A 87 20.07 -0.27 4.21
N LEU A 88 20.47 -0.72 5.40
CA LEU A 88 21.47 -0.05 6.22
C LEU A 88 22.84 -0.02 5.54
N ALA A 89 23.24 -1.11 4.86
CA ALA A 89 24.48 -1.11 4.07
C ALA A 89 24.43 -0.08 2.93
N LEU A 90 23.28 0.09 2.26
CA LEU A 90 23.10 1.15 1.27
C LEU A 90 23.17 2.53 1.91
N LYS A 91 22.59 2.73 3.10
CA LYS A 91 22.68 4.02 3.80
C LYS A 91 24.11 4.37 4.20
N VAL A 92 24.95 3.38 4.49
CA VAL A 92 26.40 3.58 4.72
C VAL A 92 27.12 3.95 3.41
N ALA A 93 26.79 3.30 2.30
CA ALA A 93 27.37 3.60 0.99
C ALA A 93 26.91 4.95 0.40
N TYR A 94 25.69 5.38 0.75
CA TYR A 94 25.05 6.61 0.31
C TYR A 94 24.56 7.41 1.53
N PRO A 95 25.47 8.03 2.31
CA PRO A 95 25.14 8.69 3.57
C PRO A 95 24.12 9.83 3.41
N GLU A 96 24.17 10.54 2.29
CA GLU A 96 23.27 11.65 1.95
C GLU A 96 21.90 11.18 1.41
N ALA A 97 21.71 9.87 1.15
CA ALA A 97 20.48 9.38 0.57
C ALA A 97 19.35 9.29 1.61
N GLU A 98 18.20 9.90 1.33
CA GLU A 98 17.01 9.72 2.16
C GLU A 98 16.35 8.37 1.88
N ILE A 99 15.95 7.65 2.92
CA ILE A 99 15.22 6.38 2.78
C ILE A 99 13.74 6.71 2.70
N ILE A 100 13.07 6.29 1.63
CA ILE A 100 11.62 6.48 1.46
C ILE A 100 10.93 5.12 1.33
N ALA A 101 9.86 4.90 2.07
CA ALA A 101 9.25 3.58 2.20
C ALA A 101 7.73 3.57 2.08
N HIS A 102 7.18 2.46 1.58
CA HIS A 102 5.74 2.23 1.59
C HIS A 102 5.28 1.68 2.95
N PRO A 103 4.12 2.09 3.50
CA PRO A 103 3.64 1.64 4.82
C PRO A 103 3.26 0.15 4.89
N GLU A 104 3.31 -0.59 3.78
CA GLU A 104 3.18 -2.06 3.76
C GLU A 104 4.48 -2.79 4.17
N CYS A 105 5.59 -2.06 4.29
CA CYS A 105 6.86 -2.63 4.77
C CYS A 105 6.80 -2.96 6.27
N GLU A 106 7.66 -3.87 6.70
CA GLU A 106 7.79 -4.21 8.12
C GLU A 106 8.28 -3.03 8.97
N ALA A 107 7.88 -3.00 10.25
CA ALA A 107 8.22 -1.93 11.18
C ALA A 107 9.74 -1.71 11.33
N SER A 108 10.53 -2.79 11.29
CA SER A 108 11.99 -2.78 11.33
C SER A 108 12.62 -2.04 10.13
N VAL A 109 11.93 -1.99 9.00
CA VAL A 109 12.34 -1.24 7.81
C VAL A 109 11.84 0.19 7.89
N LEU A 110 10.59 0.39 8.32
CA LEU A 110 9.96 1.71 8.42
C LEU A 110 10.65 2.65 9.41
N GLN A 111 11.21 2.12 10.50
CA GLN A 111 11.95 2.92 11.50
C GLN A 111 13.16 3.68 10.93
N HIS A 112 13.72 3.21 9.81
CA HIS A 112 14.86 3.86 9.14
C HIS A 112 14.43 4.85 8.05
N ALA A 113 13.14 4.91 7.72
CA ALA A 113 12.63 5.74 6.64
C ALA A 113 12.54 7.21 7.05
N SER A 114 13.13 8.08 6.23
CA SER A 114 12.97 9.54 6.29
C SER A 114 11.55 9.97 5.93
N TYR A 115 10.85 9.18 5.10
CA TYR A 115 9.47 9.43 4.74
C TYR A 115 8.73 8.12 4.43
N ILE A 116 7.49 8.02 4.94
CA ILE A 116 6.62 6.86 4.75
C ILE A 116 5.34 7.34 4.07
N GLY A 117 4.94 6.68 2.97
CA GLY A 117 3.71 7.05 2.28
C GLY A 117 3.35 6.16 1.11
N SER A 118 2.18 6.43 0.53
CA SER A 118 1.75 5.76 -0.71
C SER A 118 2.71 6.07 -1.86
N THR A 119 2.71 5.24 -2.89
CA THR A 119 3.54 5.43 -4.10
C THR A 119 3.44 6.85 -4.69
N THR A 120 2.24 7.42 -4.74
CA THR A 120 2.02 8.81 -5.18
C THR A 120 2.61 9.82 -4.20
N ALA A 121 2.50 9.57 -2.90
CA ALA A 121 3.05 10.44 -1.87
C ALA A 121 4.59 10.42 -1.91
N LEU A 122 5.20 9.25 -2.15
CA LEU A 122 6.64 9.11 -2.36
C LEU A 122 7.11 9.92 -3.57
N LEU A 123 6.40 9.82 -4.71
CA LEU A 123 6.73 10.59 -5.92
C LEU A 123 6.65 12.11 -5.67
N LYS A 124 5.60 12.59 -4.97
CA LYS A 124 5.48 14.01 -4.60
C LYS A 124 6.59 14.45 -3.65
N TYR A 125 6.94 13.60 -2.68
CA TYR A 125 8.01 13.88 -1.72
C TYR A 125 9.35 14.09 -2.43
N VAL A 126 9.73 13.21 -3.35
CA VAL A 126 11.01 13.36 -4.07
C VAL A 126 11.03 14.58 -5.01
N GLN A 127 9.87 15.03 -5.51
CA GLN A 127 9.78 16.25 -6.31
C GLN A 127 10.03 17.52 -5.47
N GLN A 128 9.58 17.52 -4.21
CA GLN A 128 9.60 18.71 -3.35
C GLN A 128 10.88 18.87 -2.53
N ARG A 129 11.68 17.81 -2.40
CA ARG A 129 12.92 17.82 -1.61
C ARG A 129 14.11 18.35 -2.41
N SER A 130 15.06 19.00 -1.74
CA SER A 130 16.35 19.40 -2.33
C SER A 130 17.35 18.24 -2.42
N THR A 131 17.15 17.19 -1.63
CA THR A 131 17.98 15.97 -1.62
C THR A 131 18.05 15.34 -3.00
N GLN A 132 19.24 14.89 -3.36
CA GLN A 132 19.59 14.38 -4.68
C GLN A 132 19.56 12.85 -4.77
N GLN A 133 19.62 12.16 -3.63
CA GLN A 133 19.76 10.70 -3.57
C GLN A 133 18.64 10.11 -2.70
N PHE A 134 17.99 9.06 -3.19
CA PHE A 134 16.92 8.37 -2.46
C PHE A 134 17.10 6.87 -2.53
N ILE A 135 17.00 6.20 -1.38
CA ILE A 135 16.85 4.75 -1.29
C ILE A 135 15.35 4.45 -1.28
N VAL A 136 14.87 3.77 -2.31
CA VAL A 136 13.44 3.58 -2.58
C VAL A 136 13.01 2.17 -2.13
N VAL A 137 12.26 2.12 -1.04
CA VAL A 137 11.76 0.89 -0.40
C VAL A 137 10.29 0.67 -0.75
N THR A 138 10.05 0.31 -2.01
CA THR A 138 8.76 -0.13 -2.54
C THR A 138 8.99 -0.88 -3.86
N GLU A 139 7.93 -1.23 -4.58
CA GLU A 139 8.03 -1.85 -5.90
C GLU A 139 8.84 -0.95 -6.88
N PRO A 140 9.86 -1.48 -7.58
CA PRO A 140 10.83 -0.68 -8.32
C PRO A 140 10.25 0.03 -9.55
N GLY A 141 9.08 -0.37 -10.05
CA GLY A 141 8.40 0.30 -11.17
C GLY A 141 8.12 1.79 -10.94
N ILE A 142 8.03 2.25 -9.69
CA ILE A 142 7.89 3.69 -9.40
C ILE A 142 9.14 4.49 -9.77
N ILE A 143 10.33 3.87 -9.73
CA ILE A 143 11.60 4.55 -10.01
C ILE A 143 11.60 5.13 -11.43
N HIS A 144 11.00 4.42 -12.39
CA HIS A 144 10.84 4.93 -13.76
C HIS A 144 10.06 6.24 -13.81
N GLN A 145 8.96 6.35 -13.05
CA GLN A 145 8.19 7.59 -12.98
C GLN A 145 8.95 8.69 -12.24
N MET A 146 9.67 8.34 -11.17
CA MET A 146 10.53 9.28 -10.46
C MET A 146 11.61 9.86 -11.39
N GLN A 147 12.31 9.02 -12.14
CA GLN A 147 13.31 9.44 -13.12
C GLN A 147 12.71 10.31 -14.24
N LYS A 148 11.50 10.00 -14.71
CA LYS A 148 10.81 10.84 -15.69
C LYS A 148 10.49 12.25 -15.17
N GLN A 149 10.07 12.35 -13.91
CA GLN A 149 9.65 13.62 -13.31
C GLN A 149 10.83 14.46 -12.81
N VAL A 150 11.87 13.82 -12.28
CA VAL A 150 13.06 14.45 -11.70
C VAL A 150 14.34 13.71 -12.13
N PRO A 151 14.74 13.84 -13.41
CA PRO A 151 15.82 13.04 -14.01
C PRO A 151 17.22 13.30 -13.45
N HIS A 152 17.41 14.42 -12.76
CA HIS A 152 18.71 14.81 -12.18
C HIS A 152 18.99 14.10 -10.84
N LYS A 153 18.01 13.39 -10.27
CA LYS A 153 18.12 12.73 -8.97
C LYS A 153 18.47 11.26 -9.11
N LEU A 154 19.23 10.75 -8.16
CA LEU A 154 19.60 9.35 -8.06
C LEU A 154 18.58 8.57 -7.23
N PHE A 155 18.03 7.51 -7.82
CA PHE A 155 17.10 6.59 -7.16
C PHE A 155 17.74 5.20 -7.06
N ILE A 156 17.91 4.73 -5.84
CA ILE A 156 18.56 3.46 -5.52
C ILE A 156 17.48 2.49 -5.06
N PRO A 157 17.17 1.41 -5.80
CA PRO A 157 16.18 0.43 -5.37
C PRO A 157 16.67 -0.31 -4.12
N ALA A 158 15.80 -0.45 -3.12
CA ALA A 158 16.11 -1.27 -1.96
C ALA A 158 16.12 -2.76 -2.34
N PRO A 159 17.17 -3.52 -1.97
CA PRO A 159 17.30 -4.90 -2.36
C PRO A 159 16.37 -5.80 -1.50
N PRO A 160 15.82 -6.87 -2.09
CA PRO A 160 15.12 -7.89 -1.32
C PRO A 160 16.12 -8.73 -0.51
N THR A 161 15.60 -9.53 0.42
CA THR A 161 16.35 -10.45 1.30
C THR A 161 17.02 -11.53 0.46
N ASN A 162 16.32 -12.04 -0.55
CA ASN A 162 16.87 -13.02 -1.49
C ASN A 162 17.79 -12.36 -2.52
N SER A 163 18.65 -13.15 -3.15
CA SER A 163 19.59 -12.73 -4.20
C SER A 163 18.94 -12.51 -5.59
N CYS A 164 17.61 -12.54 -5.67
CA CYS A 164 16.81 -12.33 -6.88
C CYS A 164 16.15 -10.94 -6.91
N ASN A 165 15.73 -10.44 -8.08
CA ASN A 165 14.90 -9.23 -8.24
C ASN A 165 13.44 -9.42 -7.75
N CYS A 166 13.25 -10.10 -6.62
CA CYS A 166 11.95 -10.55 -6.11
C CYS A 166 11.11 -9.45 -5.43
N ASN A 167 11.54 -8.20 -5.49
CA ASN A 167 10.75 -7.03 -5.08
C ASN A 167 9.89 -6.46 -6.23
N GLU A 168 9.92 -7.08 -7.42
CA GLU A 168 8.96 -6.82 -8.48
C GLU A 168 7.65 -7.59 -8.23
N CYS A 169 6.51 -6.91 -8.29
CA CYS A 169 5.22 -7.57 -8.12
C CYS A 169 4.94 -8.50 -9.33
N PRO A 170 4.85 -9.83 -9.14
CA PRO A 170 4.68 -10.78 -10.24
C PRO A 170 3.32 -10.60 -10.93
N HIS A 171 2.33 -10.08 -10.23
CA HIS A 171 0.98 -9.85 -10.77
C HIS A 171 0.89 -8.58 -11.63
N MET A 172 1.60 -7.50 -11.26
CA MET A 172 1.59 -6.25 -12.03
C MET A 172 2.26 -6.41 -13.40
N ARG A 173 3.32 -7.24 -13.46
CA ARG A 173 4.09 -7.51 -14.69
C ARG A 173 3.39 -8.45 -15.67
N LEU A 174 2.21 -8.98 -15.33
CA LEU A 174 1.41 -9.76 -16.27
C LEU A 174 0.88 -8.91 -17.44
N ASN A 175 0.82 -7.59 -17.28
CA ASN A 175 0.39 -6.65 -18.32
C ASN A 175 1.55 -6.36 -19.28
N THR A 176 1.34 -6.63 -20.58
CA THR A 176 2.32 -6.38 -21.65
C THR A 176 1.70 -5.50 -22.74
N LEU A 177 2.52 -4.87 -23.58
CA LEU A 177 2.03 -4.07 -24.72
C LEU A 177 1.17 -4.89 -25.69
N GLU A 178 1.55 -6.15 -25.93
CA GLU A 178 0.77 -7.09 -26.75
C GLU A 178 -0.60 -7.37 -26.13
N LYS A 179 -0.66 -7.68 -24.83
CA LYS A 179 -1.94 -7.92 -24.14
C LYS A 179 -2.80 -6.66 -24.12
N LEU A 180 -2.21 -5.48 -23.97
CA LEU A 180 -2.93 -4.22 -24.06
C LEU A 180 -3.55 -4.02 -25.45
N TYR A 181 -2.77 -4.25 -26.50
CA TYR A 181 -3.25 -4.19 -27.88
C TYR A 181 -4.42 -5.17 -28.10
N LEU A 182 -4.26 -6.44 -27.70
CA LEU A 182 -5.30 -7.46 -27.82
C LEU A 182 -6.55 -7.09 -26.99
N ALA A 183 -6.37 -6.50 -25.80
CA ALA A 183 -7.49 -6.09 -24.97
C ALA A 183 -8.28 -4.94 -25.60
N MET A 184 -7.59 -3.98 -26.22
CA MET A 184 -8.25 -2.89 -26.97
C MET A 184 -8.93 -3.39 -28.24
N GLN A 185 -8.27 -4.28 -28.98
CA GLN A 185 -8.78 -4.86 -30.23
C GLN A 185 -10.04 -5.71 -29.97
N ASN A 186 -9.99 -6.57 -28.95
CA ASN A 186 -11.03 -7.56 -28.69
C ASN A 186 -12.07 -7.07 -27.66
N ARG A 187 -11.83 -5.92 -27.01
CA ARG A 187 -12.62 -5.41 -25.87
C ARG A 187 -12.79 -6.45 -24.75
N ALA A 188 -11.73 -7.22 -24.47
CA ALA A 188 -11.72 -8.34 -23.54
C ALA A 188 -10.38 -8.39 -22.75
N PRO A 189 -10.32 -8.98 -21.54
CA PRO A 189 -11.43 -9.59 -20.82
C PRO A 189 -12.39 -8.55 -20.23
N GLU A 190 -13.69 -8.86 -20.30
CA GLU A 190 -14.70 -8.15 -19.52
C GLU A 190 -14.64 -8.63 -18.07
N ILE A 191 -14.74 -7.69 -17.13
CA ILE A 191 -14.80 -8.01 -15.70
C ILE A 191 -16.28 -8.01 -15.30
N THR A 192 -16.87 -9.19 -15.21
CA THR A 192 -18.26 -9.36 -14.75
C THR A 192 -18.30 -9.59 -13.25
N LEU A 193 -19.18 -8.87 -12.55
CA LEU A 193 -19.41 -9.02 -11.11
C LEU A 193 -20.91 -9.20 -10.84
N PRO A 194 -21.33 -10.00 -9.85
CA PRO A 194 -22.74 -10.10 -9.48
C PRO A 194 -23.30 -8.74 -9.02
N PRO A 195 -24.50 -8.32 -9.47
CA PRO A 195 -25.07 -7.01 -9.15
C PRO A 195 -25.13 -6.70 -7.65
N GLU A 196 -25.44 -7.71 -6.83
CA GLU A 196 -25.50 -7.60 -5.38
C GLU A 196 -24.13 -7.28 -4.77
N ILE A 197 -23.05 -7.89 -5.28
CA ILE A 197 -21.68 -7.60 -4.84
C ILE A 197 -21.27 -6.20 -5.29
N GLN A 198 -21.62 -5.80 -6.51
CA GLN A 198 -21.32 -4.45 -7.00
C GLN A 198 -21.97 -3.38 -6.11
N GLN A 199 -23.26 -3.51 -5.80
CA GLN A 199 -23.98 -2.55 -4.99
C GLN A 199 -23.45 -2.50 -3.56
N ALA A 200 -23.20 -3.66 -2.94
CA ALA A 200 -22.69 -3.75 -1.59
C ALA A 200 -21.24 -3.21 -1.47
N ALA A 201 -20.35 -3.54 -2.43
CA ALA A 201 -18.97 -3.07 -2.44
C ALA A 201 -18.84 -1.57 -2.75
N ARG A 202 -19.81 -1.00 -3.46
CA ARG A 202 -19.83 0.43 -3.81
C ARG A 202 -20.01 1.33 -2.59
N GLN A 203 -20.87 0.96 -1.65
CA GLN A 203 -21.16 1.76 -0.45
C GLN A 203 -19.90 2.14 0.37
N PRO A 204 -19.03 1.20 0.77
CA PRO A 204 -17.82 1.53 1.54
C PRO A 204 -16.76 2.27 0.71
N ILE A 205 -16.76 2.14 -0.62
CA ILE A 205 -15.91 2.95 -1.52
C ILE A 205 -16.41 4.40 -1.55
N GLU A 206 -17.71 4.62 -1.71
CA GLU A 206 -18.28 5.98 -1.70
C GLU A 206 -18.04 6.65 -0.35
N ARG A 207 -18.15 5.90 0.75
CA ARG A 207 -17.80 6.38 2.09
C ARG A 207 -16.32 6.74 2.22
N MET A 208 -15.41 5.92 1.68
CA MET A 208 -13.98 6.25 1.59
C MET A 208 -13.77 7.60 0.90
N LEU A 209 -14.40 7.80 -0.27
CA LEU A 209 -14.24 9.01 -1.07
C LEU A 209 -14.77 10.23 -0.32
N ALA A 210 -15.93 10.14 0.32
CA ALA A 210 -16.51 11.21 1.14
C ALA A 210 -15.62 11.59 2.33
N MET A 211 -15.05 10.59 3.04
CA MET A 211 -14.16 10.80 4.18
C MET A 211 -12.74 11.28 3.79
N SER A 212 -12.39 11.20 2.51
CA SER A 212 -11.06 11.57 2.02
C SER A 212 -10.96 13.00 1.56
N GLN A 213 -12.09 13.67 1.31
CA GLN A 213 -12.17 15.09 0.94
C GLN A 213 -11.57 16.00 2.02
#